data_AF-A2F4Z3-F1
#
_entry.id   AF-A2F4Z3-F1
#
_cell.length_a   1.000
_cell.length_b   1.000
_cell.length_c   1.000
_cell.angle_alpha   90.00
_cell.angle_beta   90.00
_cell.angle_gamma   90.00
#
_symmetry.space_group_name_H-M   'P 1'
#
loop_
_entity.id
_entity.type
_entity.pdbx_description
1 polymer ?
#
loop_
_entity_poly.entity_id
_entity_poly.type
_entity_poly.pdbx_seq_one_letter_code
_entity_poly.pdbx_strand_id
1 'polypeptide(L)'
;MSDKDVNPSKYCELRSIYGYYIDSYNALYQLKTEKEDELNKIYKMIKTELIDSKKYPPQIIMNNILNIIPYNNRYAKSYLFLAKLIYDEYHVEEVNDLMDISNILFYKEYGIRLGKSDNFEKINSKNLDIHTENTIYRAIMYNDLERFITFTQRDGFDKDQKLKSNLYPIYYKDYTLLELCCYHGAVDCFKFLRTKFDSKITKKCLEFSFLGGNPEIMSECLKYQTPNKDCMEYAIISHNIDFVTFLVNEYNIEIDLNKCGIYNNLESFLVYFDQTNDFNKCFVYSPIFNIPSLLEYFLSHDAYINKKK
;
A
#
# COMPACT_ATOMS: atom_id res chain seq x y z
N MET A 1 -12.22 16.58 -43.74
CA MET A 1 -11.68 16.56 -42.37
C MET A 1 -11.47 15.10 -42.05
N SER A 2 -10.23 14.65 -42.11
CA SER A 2 -9.89 13.24 -41.85
C SER A 2 -10.00 12.99 -40.35
N ASP A 3 -10.91 12.09 -39.97
CA ASP A 3 -10.90 11.42 -38.67
C ASP A 3 -9.50 10.85 -38.46
N LYS A 4 -8.72 11.49 -37.59
CA LYS A 4 -7.52 10.88 -37.05
C LYS A 4 -8.02 9.84 -36.06
N ASP A 5 -7.99 8.57 -36.45
CA ASP A 5 -8.01 7.46 -35.53
C ASP A 5 -7.04 7.77 -34.39
N VAL A 6 -7.58 8.12 -33.22
CA VAL A 6 -6.80 8.27 -31.99
C VAL A 6 -6.45 6.85 -31.59
N ASN A 7 -5.30 6.37 -32.06
CA ASN A 7 -4.76 5.11 -31.59
C ASN A 7 -4.68 5.19 -30.06
N PRO A 8 -5.39 4.34 -29.31
CA PRO A 8 -5.34 4.38 -27.85
C PRO A 8 -3.87 4.30 -27.41
N SER A 9 -3.49 5.07 -26.38
CA SER A 9 -2.16 4.93 -25.81
C SER A 9 -1.95 3.47 -25.41
N LYS A 10 -0.71 2.97 -25.51
CA LYS A 10 -0.38 1.59 -25.12
C LYS A 10 -0.80 1.33 -23.68
N TYR A 11 -0.73 2.35 -22.84
CA TYR A 11 -1.33 2.37 -21.51
C TYR A 11 -2.80 1.94 -21.52
N CYS A 12 -3.69 2.62 -22.27
CA CYS A 12 -5.12 2.33 -22.28
C CYS A 12 -5.43 0.90 -22.74
N GLU A 13 -4.71 0.41 -23.75
CA GLU A 13 -4.85 -0.96 -24.24
C GLU A 13 -4.48 -1.99 -23.15
N LEU A 14 -3.26 -1.89 -22.59
CA LEU A 14 -2.78 -2.82 -21.57
C LEU A 14 -3.59 -2.72 -20.27
N ARG A 15 -3.99 -1.50 -19.87
CA ARG A 15 -4.86 -1.26 -18.71
C ARG A 15 -6.23 -1.92 -18.88
N SER A 16 -6.76 -1.97 -20.10
CA SER A 16 -8.00 -2.67 -20.40
C SER A 16 -7.81 -4.19 -20.35
N ILE A 17 -6.76 -4.72 -20.98
CA ILE A 17 -6.45 -6.16 -21.00
C ILE A 17 -6.23 -6.71 -19.58
N TYR A 18 -5.52 -5.96 -18.73
CA TYR A 18 -5.17 -6.36 -17.37
C TYR A 18 -6.03 -5.69 -16.30
N GLY A 19 -7.19 -5.15 -16.67
CA GLY A 19 -8.11 -4.48 -15.74
C GLY A 19 -8.51 -5.39 -14.56
N TYR A 20 -8.75 -6.68 -14.82
CA TYR A 20 -9.06 -7.67 -13.78
C TYR A 20 -8.02 -7.71 -12.64
N TYR A 21 -6.73 -7.55 -12.96
CA TYR A 21 -5.64 -7.55 -12.00
C TYR A 21 -5.55 -6.20 -11.29
N ILE A 22 -5.53 -5.13 -12.08
CA ILE A 22 -5.35 -3.76 -11.58
C ILE A 22 -6.50 -3.38 -10.64
N ASP A 23 -7.75 -3.62 -11.06
CA ASP A 23 -8.92 -3.27 -10.27
C ASP A 23 -9.01 -4.12 -8.99
N SER A 24 -8.59 -5.39 -9.04
CA SER A 24 -8.52 -6.26 -7.86
C SER A 24 -7.53 -5.75 -6.80
N TYR A 25 -6.32 -5.39 -7.21
CA TYR A 25 -5.32 -4.87 -6.27
C TYR A 25 -5.61 -3.43 -5.84
N ASN A 26 -6.19 -2.59 -6.71
CA ASN A 26 -6.66 -1.27 -6.32
C ASN A 26 -7.72 -1.37 -5.20
N ALA A 27 -8.67 -2.31 -5.29
CA ALA A 27 -9.65 -2.54 -4.23
C ALA A 27 -9.02 -2.99 -2.89
N LEU A 28 -7.94 -3.78 -2.93
CA LEU A 28 -7.22 -4.23 -1.75
C LEU A 28 -6.42 -3.11 -1.08
N TYR A 29 -5.62 -2.37 -1.85
CA TYR A 29 -4.74 -1.33 -1.32
C TYR A 29 -5.51 -0.06 -0.92
N GLN A 30 -6.64 0.23 -1.56
CA GLN A 30 -7.50 1.37 -1.23
C GLN A 30 -8.65 1.01 -0.28
N LEU A 31 -8.63 -0.18 0.34
CA LEU A 31 -9.68 -0.66 1.25
C LEU A 31 -9.90 0.31 2.40
N LYS A 32 -11.16 0.69 2.62
CA LYS A 32 -11.58 1.64 3.68
C LYS A 32 -12.76 1.16 4.52
N THR A 33 -12.99 -0.14 4.60
CA THR A 33 -14.18 -0.73 5.24
C THR A 33 -13.83 -1.84 6.22
N GLU A 34 -14.64 -1.95 7.27
CA GLU A 34 -14.63 -3.04 8.25
C GLU A 34 -15.92 -3.89 8.16
N LYS A 35 -16.83 -3.54 7.25
CA LYS A 35 -18.12 -4.23 7.12
C LYS A 35 -17.96 -5.55 6.37
N GLU A 36 -18.34 -6.64 7.00
CA GLU A 36 -18.22 -7.99 6.43
C GLU A 36 -18.87 -8.13 5.04
N ASP A 37 -20.06 -7.55 4.81
CA ASP A 37 -20.72 -7.60 3.50
C ASP A 37 -19.91 -6.94 2.37
N GLU A 38 -19.21 -5.85 2.67
CA GLU A 38 -18.34 -5.18 1.69
C GLU A 38 -17.04 -5.98 1.48
N LEU A 39 -16.47 -6.55 2.54
CA LEU A 39 -15.30 -7.43 2.46
C LEU A 39 -15.60 -8.70 1.66
N ASN A 40 -16.77 -9.30 1.83
CA ASN A 40 -17.21 -10.46 1.06
C ASN A 40 -17.34 -10.15 -0.45
N LYS A 41 -17.70 -8.91 -0.82
CA LYS A 41 -17.70 -8.49 -2.24
C LYS A 41 -16.28 -8.41 -2.80
N ILE A 42 -15.35 -7.84 -2.05
CA ILE A 42 -13.92 -7.77 -2.43
C ILE A 42 -13.36 -9.19 -2.57
N TYR A 43 -13.63 -10.08 -1.61
CA TYR A 43 -13.22 -11.48 -1.67
C TYR A 43 -13.77 -12.19 -2.91
N LYS A 44 -15.07 -12.05 -3.19
CA LYS A 44 -15.70 -12.66 -4.37
C LYS A 44 -15.07 -12.18 -5.67
N MET A 45 -14.75 -10.89 -5.78
CA MET A 45 -14.05 -10.33 -6.94
C MET A 45 -12.67 -10.97 -7.10
N ILE A 46 -11.85 -10.99 -6.05
CA ILE A 46 -10.51 -11.61 -6.07
C ILE A 46 -10.59 -13.08 -6.47
N LYS A 47 -11.52 -13.83 -5.87
CA LYS A 47 -11.74 -15.23 -6.19
C LYS A 47 -12.08 -15.42 -7.67
N THR A 48 -13.05 -14.68 -8.18
CA THR A 48 -13.54 -14.84 -9.56
C THR A 48 -12.49 -14.40 -10.59
N GLU A 49 -11.89 -13.22 -10.37
CA GLU A 49 -11.02 -12.55 -11.33
C GLU A 49 -9.57 -13.06 -11.29
N LEU A 50 -9.07 -13.52 -10.14
CA LEU A 50 -7.68 -13.97 -10.01
C LEU A 50 -7.58 -15.49 -9.86
N ILE A 51 -8.30 -16.08 -8.92
CA ILE A 51 -8.15 -17.51 -8.60
C ILE A 51 -8.85 -18.38 -9.65
N ASP A 52 -10.14 -18.17 -9.87
CA ASP A 52 -10.95 -19.04 -10.70
C ASP A 52 -10.65 -18.87 -12.19
N SER A 53 -10.55 -17.63 -12.67
CA SER A 53 -10.37 -17.34 -14.09
C SER A 53 -8.91 -17.35 -14.55
N LYS A 54 -7.97 -16.83 -13.74
CA LYS A 54 -6.55 -16.71 -14.09
C LYS A 54 -5.64 -17.72 -13.40
N LYS A 55 -6.19 -18.56 -12.52
CA LYS A 55 -5.46 -19.61 -11.80
C LYS A 55 -4.29 -19.08 -10.99
N TYR A 56 -4.43 -17.87 -10.44
CA TYR A 56 -3.46 -17.36 -9.47
C TYR A 56 -3.41 -18.26 -8.24
N PRO A 57 -2.21 -18.62 -7.76
CA PRO A 57 -2.07 -19.40 -6.54
C PRO A 57 -2.68 -18.66 -5.34
N PRO A 58 -3.65 -19.28 -4.61
CA PRO A 58 -4.27 -18.67 -3.43
C PRO A 58 -3.24 -18.26 -2.36
N GLN A 59 -2.13 -19.01 -2.25
CA GLN A 59 -1.02 -18.73 -1.35
C GLN A 59 -0.39 -17.35 -1.61
N ILE A 60 -0.21 -16.99 -2.88
CA ILE A 60 0.37 -15.71 -3.28
C ILE A 60 -0.60 -14.57 -2.96
N ILE A 61 -1.89 -14.76 -3.22
CA ILE A 61 -2.92 -13.75 -2.92
C ILE A 61 -3.01 -13.52 -1.41
N MET A 62 -3.04 -14.60 -0.61
CA MET A 62 -3.04 -14.49 0.84
C MET A 62 -1.80 -13.78 1.37
N ASN A 63 -0.61 -14.07 0.82
CA ASN A 63 0.62 -13.35 1.13
C ASN A 63 0.49 -11.85 0.85
N ASN A 64 0.02 -11.52 -0.36
CA ASN A 64 -0.13 -10.14 -0.80
C ASN A 64 -1.09 -9.37 0.12
N ILE A 65 -2.24 -9.94 0.47
CA ILE A 65 -3.22 -9.34 1.39
C ILE A 65 -2.58 -9.04 2.75
N LEU A 66 -1.87 -10.01 3.33
CA LEU A 66 -1.26 -9.87 4.64
C LEU A 66 -0.12 -8.84 4.66
N ASN A 67 0.62 -8.68 3.56
CA ASN A 67 1.71 -7.71 3.44
C ASN A 67 1.22 -6.27 3.20
N ILE A 68 -0.08 -6.04 2.97
CA ILE A 68 -0.66 -4.68 2.91
C ILE A 68 -0.81 -4.05 4.30
N ILE A 69 -1.00 -4.88 5.34
CA ILE A 69 -1.33 -4.43 6.70
C ILE A 69 -0.44 -3.27 7.19
N PRO A 70 0.91 -3.29 7.07
CA PRO A 70 1.75 -2.20 7.55
C PRO A 70 1.53 -0.85 6.87
N TYR A 71 0.89 -0.83 5.71
CA TYR A 71 0.64 0.37 4.90
C TYR A 71 -0.80 0.87 5.00
N ASN A 72 -1.71 0.05 5.54
CA ASN A 72 -3.09 0.42 5.80
C ASN A 72 -3.60 -0.19 7.11
N ASN A 73 -2.82 -0.03 8.18
CA ASN A 73 -2.99 -0.79 9.43
C ASN A 73 -4.29 -0.48 10.18
N ARG A 74 -4.96 0.65 9.88
CA ARG A 74 -6.31 0.96 10.37
C ARG A 74 -7.27 -0.21 10.11
N TYR A 75 -7.17 -0.84 8.95
CA TYR A 75 -8.05 -1.93 8.51
C TYR A 75 -7.40 -3.31 8.65
N ALA A 76 -6.42 -3.46 9.55
CA ALA A 76 -5.72 -4.74 9.76
C ALA A 76 -6.69 -5.92 9.92
N LYS A 77 -7.75 -5.75 10.72
CA LYS A 77 -8.78 -6.80 10.92
C LYS A 77 -9.47 -7.20 9.62
N SER A 78 -9.77 -6.26 8.74
CA SER A 78 -10.36 -6.52 7.44
C SER A 78 -9.44 -7.37 6.56
N TYR A 79 -8.13 -7.09 6.55
CA TYR A 79 -7.15 -7.89 5.83
C TYR A 79 -6.99 -9.30 6.41
N LEU A 80 -6.98 -9.43 7.74
CA LEU A 80 -6.96 -10.74 8.41
C LEU A 80 -8.20 -11.56 8.06
N PHE A 81 -9.38 -10.94 8.03
CA PHE A 81 -10.62 -11.58 7.61
C PHE A 81 -10.57 -12.07 6.16
N LEU A 82 -10.12 -11.23 5.22
CA LEU A 82 -9.95 -11.62 3.81
C LEU A 82 -8.95 -12.78 3.66
N ALA A 83 -7.83 -12.74 4.39
CA ALA A 83 -6.85 -13.83 4.41
C ALA A 83 -7.44 -15.12 5.00
N LYS A 84 -8.30 -15.00 6.02
CA LYS A 84 -8.96 -16.15 6.65
C LYS A 84 -9.94 -16.85 5.70
N LEU A 85 -10.69 -16.09 4.89
CA LEU A 85 -11.55 -16.67 3.86
C LEU A 85 -10.76 -17.52 2.85
N ILE A 86 -9.60 -17.01 2.40
CA ILE A 86 -8.71 -17.76 1.50
C ILE A 86 -8.15 -19.01 2.20
N TYR A 87 -7.71 -18.88 3.45
CA TYR A 87 -7.22 -19.99 4.25
C TYR A 87 -8.26 -21.11 4.36
N ASP A 88 -9.50 -20.77 4.71
CA ASP A 88 -10.56 -21.75 4.93
C ASP A 88 -10.98 -22.46 3.65
N GLU A 89 -11.05 -21.73 2.55
CA GLU A 89 -11.54 -22.27 1.28
C GLU A 89 -10.47 -23.08 0.53
N TYR A 90 -9.21 -22.67 0.59
CA TYR A 90 -8.12 -23.26 -0.19
C TYR A 90 -7.09 -24.02 0.64
N HIS A 91 -7.27 -24.09 1.96
CA HIS A 91 -6.38 -24.79 2.90
C HIS A 91 -4.91 -24.36 2.77
N VAL A 92 -4.68 -23.05 2.75
CA VAL A 92 -3.34 -22.45 2.63
C VAL A 92 -2.61 -22.52 3.97
N GLU A 93 -1.81 -23.58 4.19
CA GLU A 93 -1.08 -23.78 5.46
C GLU A 93 0.30 -23.08 5.51
N GLU A 94 0.93 -22.89 4.34
CA GLU A 94 2.26 -22.29 4.22
C GLU A 94 2.22 -21.07 3.30
N VAL A 95 2.77 -19.96 3.79
CA VAL A 95 2.93 -18.72 3.04
C VAL A 95 4.37 -18.24 3.25
N ASN A 96 5.12 -18.12 2.15
CA ASN A 96 6.52 -17.70 2.17
C ASN A 96 6.64 -16.17 2.20
N ASP A 97 7.76 -15.66 2.73
CA ASP A 97 8.12 -14.23 2.73
C ASP A 97 7.08 -13.30 3.39
N LEU A 98 6.32 -13.80 4.35
CA LEU A 98 5.44 -13.00 5.19
C LEU A 98 6.23 -12.10 6.12
N MET A 99 5.80 -10.84 6.23
CA MET A 99 6.31 -9.96 7.28
C MET A 99 5.90 -10.51 8.66
N ASP A 100 6.86 -10.61 9.59
CA ASP A 100 6.65 -11.25 10.91
C ASP A 100 5.40 -10.74 11.64
N ILE A 101 5.12 -9.43 11.51
CA ILE A 101 3.96 -8.81 12.17
C ILE A 101 2.63 -9.35 11.67
N SER A 102 2.49 -9.62 10.38
CA SER A 102 1.24 -10.09 9.79
C SER A 102 0.95 -11.53 10.20
N ASN A 103 1.99 -12.38 10.27
CA ASN A 103 1.87 -13.74 10.80
C ASN A 103 1.45 -13.75 12.28
N ILE A 104 2.05 -12.85 13.09
CA ILE A 104 1.68 -12.71 14.50
C ILE A 104 0.24 -12.25 14.68
N LEU A 105 -0.19 -11.26 13.89
CA LEU A 105 -1.57 -10.78 13.93
C LEU A 105 -2.56 -11.89 13.59
N PHE A 106 -2.28 -12.66 12.53
CA PHE A 106 -3.12 -13.77 12.12
C PHE A 106 -3.20 -14.87 13.18
N TYR A 107 -2.06 -15.24 13.78
CA TYR A 107 -2.02 -16.18 14.90
C TYR A 107 -2.78 -15.67 16.13
N LYS A 108 -2.66 -14.38 16.47
CA LYS A 108 -3.38 -13.81 17.62
C LYS A 108 -4.89 -13.78 17.41
N GLU A 109 -5.34 -13.50 16.20
CA GLU A 109 -6.77 -13.41 15.88
C GLU A 109 -7.42 -14.81 15.78
N TYR A 110 -6.75 -15.77 15.14
CA TYR A 110 -7.35 -17.06 14.79
C TYR A 110 -6.70 -18.29 15.42
N GLY A 111 -5.57 -18.16 16.10
CA GLY A 111 -4.80 -19.28 16.65
C GLY A 111 -4.07 -20.12 15.59
N ILE A 112 -3.99 -19.64 14.34
CA ILE A 112 -3.42 -20.37 13.20
C ILE A 112 -2.02 -19.86 12.91
N ARG A 113 -1.05 -20.78 12.77
CA ARG A 113 0.32 -20.46 12.38
C ARG A 113 0.47 -20.64 10.87
N LEU A 114 0.89 -19.59 10.18
CA LEU A 114 1.22 -19.66 8.76
C LEU A 114 2.72 -19.96 8.64
N GLY A 115 3.06 -21.13 8.10
CA GLY A 115 4.45 -21.57 7.94
C GLY A 115 5.18 -21.95 9.25
N LYS A 116 6.49 -22.21 9.12
CA LYS A 116 7.33 -22.85 10.15
C LYS A 116 8.20 -21.88 10.97
N SER A 117 7.84 -20.60 11.07
CA SER A 117 8.72 -19.63 11.75
C SER A 117 8.76 -19.85 13.27
N ASP A 118 9.94 -20.17 13.81
CA ASP A 118 10.16 -20.44 15.24
C ASP A 118 10.17 -19.19 16.15
N ASN A 119 10.00 -17.98 15.60
CA ASN A 119 10.29 -16.71 16.29
C ASN A 119 9.07 -15.97 16.87
N PHE A 120 7.90 -16.61 17.02
CA PHE A 120 6.69 -15.97 17.58
C PHE A 120 6.90 -15.39 18.99
N GLU A 121 7.75 -16.01 19.81
CA GLU A 121 7.97 -15.63 21.21
C GLU A 121 8.81 -14.35 21.40
N LYS A 122 9.50 -13.86 20.35
CA LYS A 122 10.43 -12.72 20.47
C LYS A 122 9.84 -11.35 20.12
N ILE A 123 8.64 -11.29 19.54
CA ILE A 123 8.04 -10.00 19.15
C ILE A 123 7.19 -9.45 20.28
N ASN A 124 7.71 -8.38 20.88
CA ASN A 124 7.16 -7.72 22.05
C ASN A 124 5.68 -7.32 21.82
N SER A 125 4.77 -7.92 22.59
CA SER A 125 3.32 -7.70 22.51
C SER A 125 2.92 -6.23 22.69
N LYS A 126 3.76 -5.42 23.33
CA LYS A 126 3.54 -3.99 23.59
C LYS A 126 3.28 -3.14 22.34
N ASN A 127 3.76 -3.56 21.17
CA ASN A 127 3.66 -2.76 19.94
C ASN A 127 2.32 -2.92 19.20
N LEU A 128 1.46 -3.83 19.66
CA LEU A 128 0.16 -4.16 19.05
C LEU A 128 -1.02 -3.43 19.69
N ASP A 129 -0.82 -2.82 20.87
CA ASP A 129 -1.89 -2.15 21.63
C ASP A 129 -2.28 -0.78 21.06
N ILE A 130 -1.68 -0.32 19.96
CA ILE A 130 -1.99 0.98 19.35
C ILE A 130 -3.43 1.07 18.82
N HIS A 131 -4.08 -0.08 18.57
CA HIS A 131 -5.49 -0.14 18.17
C HIS A 131 -6.45 -0.10 19.36
N THR A 132 -5.95 -0.20 20.60
CA THR A 132 -6.79 -0.14 21.80
C THR A 132 -7.47 1.23 21.92
N GLU A 133 -8.70 1.21 22.43
CA GLU A 133 -9.62 2.34 22.37
C GLU A 133 -9.02 3.60 22.99
N ASN A 134 -8.34 3.46 24.13
CA ASN A 134 -7.86 4.56 24.96
C ASN A 134 -6.42 5.01 24.66
N THR A 135 -6.04 5.11 23.39
CA THR A 135 -4.72 5.63 22.98
C THR A 135 -4.81 6.90 22.13
N ILE A 136 -3.81 7.77 22.27
CA ILE A 136 -3.65 8.94 21.39
C ILE A 136 -3.44 8.51 19.93
N TYR A 137 -2.82 7.35 19.71
CA TYR A 137 -2.61 6.78 18.39
C TYR A 137 -3.91 6.38 17.70
N ARG A 138 -4.89 5.84 18.45
CA ARG A 138 -6.22 5.59 17.90
C ARG A 138 -6.95 6.89 17.57
N ALA A 139 -6.81 7.94 18.39
CA ALA A 139 -7.37 9.25 18.09
C ALA A 139 -6.81 9.80 16.76
N ILE A 140 -5.50 9.71 16.54
CA ILE A 140 -4.89 10.03 15.23
C ILE A 140 -5.45 9.14 14.13
N MET A 141 -5.46 7.82 14.35
CA MET A 141 -5.89 6.84 13.35
C MET A 141 -7.28 7.11 12.79
N TYR A 142 -8.23 7.60 13.61
CA TYR A 142 -9.58 7.95 13.16
C TYR A 142 -9.82 9.45 13.01
N ASN A 143 -8.77 10.27 13.07
CA ASN A 143 -8.83 11.73 13.02
C ASN A 143 -9.81 12.34 14.06
N ASP A 144 -9.87 11.74 15.25
CA ASP A 144 -10.73 12.17 16.36
C ASP A 144 -10.05 13.32 17.13
N LEU A 145 -10.32 14.55 16.69
CA LEU A 145 -9.72 15.77 17.24
C LEU A 145 -10.08 15.98 18.72
N GLU A 146 -11.32 15.74 19.13
CA GLU A 146 -11.77 15.99 20.50
C GLU A 146 -11.03 15.10 21.50
N ARG A 147 -10.94 13.81 21.18
CA ARG A 147 -10.18 12.85 22.00
C ARG A 147 -8.69 13.16 21.96
N PHE A 148 -8.16 13.53 20.80
CA PHE A 148 -6.75 13.94 20.66
C PHE A 148 -6.41 15.11 21.58
N ILE A 149 -7.22 16.18 21.57
CA ILE A 149 -7.06 17.34 22.46
C ILE A 149 -7.07 16.91 23.93
N THR A 150 -8.01 16.04 24.31
CA THR A 150 -8.11 15.52 25.68
C THR A 150 -6.81 14.82 26.11
N PHE A 151 -6.14 14.07 25.22
CA PHE A 151 -4.84 13.48 25.53
C PHE A 151 -3.75 14.54 25.72
N THR A 152 -3.74 15.58 24.89
CA THR A 152 -2.72 16.64 24.97
C THR A 152 -2.80 17.52 26.21
N GLN A 153 -3.94 17.50 26.90
CA GLN A 153 -4.19 18.27 28.13
C GLN A 153 -3.86 17.48 29.41
N ARG A 154 -3.53 16.19 29.31
CA ARG A 154 -3.20 15.37 30.48
C ARG A 154 -1.85 15.77 31.07
N ASP A 155 -1.76 15.71 32.39
CA ASP A 155 -0.48 15.87 33.10
C ASP A 155 0.54 14.85 32.58
N GLY A 156 1.73 15.32 32.21
CA GLY A 156 2.80 14.49 31.66
C GLY A 156 2.69 14.19 30.16
N PHE A 157 1.80 14.85 29.42
CA PHE A 157 1.81 14.77 27.95
C PHE A 157 3.14 15.28 27.38
N ASP A 158 3.82 14.41 26.64
CA ASP A 158 5.01 14.76 25.87
C ASP A 158 4.62 14.99 24.40
N LYS A 159 4.80 16.22 23.93
CA LYS A 159 4.53 16.61 22.54
C LYS A 159 5.53 16.00 21.55
N ASP A 160 6.73 15.67 22.02
CA ASP A 160 7.83 15.13 21.23
C ASP A 160 7.88 13.59 21.34
N GLN A 161 6.86 12.98 21.96
CA GLN A 161 6.74 11.53 22.08
C GLN A 161 6.77 10.87 20.71
N LYS A 162 7.40 9.69 20.66
CA LYS A 162 7.47 8.88 19.45
C LYS A 162 6.97 7.48 19.69
N LEU A 163 6.35 6.93 18.65
CA LEU A 163 5.86 5.57 18.61
C LEU A 163 6.86 4.67 17.90
N LYS A 164 7.33 3.63 18.59
CA LYS A 164 7.98 2.48 17.98
C LYS A 164 6.96 1.37 17.83
N SER A 165 6.62 0.98 16.61
CA SER A 165 5.70 -0.14 16.38
C SER A 165 5.98 -0.86 15.06
N ASN A 166 5.87 -2.18 15.12
CA ASN A 166 6.02 -3.06 13.96
C ASN A 166 4.80 -3.01 13.02
N LEU A 167 3.72 -2.33 13.42
CA LEU A 167 2.51 -2.13 12.60
C LEU A 167 2.66 -1.04 11.56
N TYR A 168 3.73 -0.25 11.62
CA TYR A 168 4.04 0.77 10.62
C TYR A 168 5.19 0.29 9.73
N PRO A 169 5.38 0.91 8.54
CA PRO A 169 6.51 0.60 7.68
C PRO A 169 7.83 0.79 8.44
N ILE A 170 8.90 0.09 8.08
CA ILE A 170 10.25 0.25 8.70
C ILE A 170 10.22 0.15 10.24
N TYR A 171 10.01 -1.06 10.76
CA TYR A 171 9.75 -1.36 12.19
C TYR A 171 10.82 -0.91 13.20
N TYR A 172 12.01 -0.53 12.76
CA TYR A 172 13.09 -0.06 13.63
C TYR A 172 13.14 1.45 13.83
N LYS A 173 12.26 2.22 13.16
CA LYS A 173 12.15 3.68 13.32
C LYS A 173 11.06 4.07 14.33
N ASP A 174 11.28 5.21 14.98
CA ASP A 174 10.30 5.84 15.85
C ASP A 174 9.56 6.95 15.08
N TYR A 175 8.24 7.03 15.24
CA TYR A 175 7.36 7.96 14.53
C TYR A 175 6.81 9.04 15.45
N THR A 176 6.96 10.29 15.07
CA THR A 176 6.31 11.42 15.75
C THR A 176 4.80 11.40 15.56
N LEU A 177 4.06 12.07 16.45
CA LEU A 177 2.60 12.21 16.30
C LEU A 177 2.21 12.87 14.97
N LEU A 178 3.01 13.82 14.47
CA LEU A 178 2.75 14.49 13.20
C LEU A 178 2.95 13.55 12.00
N GLU A 179 4.00 12.74 12.00
CA GLU A 179 4.23 11.71 10.97
C GLU A 179 3.10 10.67 10.95
N LEU A 180 2.60 10.27 12.13
CA LEU A 180 1.43 9.39 12.22
C LEU A 180 0.17 10.04 11.66
N CYS A 181 -0.02 11.35 11.85
CA CYS A 181 -1.13 12.07 11.22
C CYS A 181 -1.02 12.03 9.69
N CYS A 182 0.18 12.18 9.14
CA CYS A 182 0.41 12.06 7.70
C CYS A 182 0.11 10.65 7.17
N TYR A 183 0.57 9.61 7.88
CA TYR A 183 0.31 8.21 7.53
C TYR A 183 -1.19 7.90 7.48
N HIS A 184 -1.95 8.38 8.48
CA HIS A 184 -3.39 8.10 8.60
C HIS A 184 -4.29 9.07 7.82
N GLY A 185 -3.74 10.13 7.25
CA GLY A 185 -4.54 11.21 6.65
C GLY A 185 -5.35 12.01 7.68
N ALA A 186 -4.88 12.10 8.93
CA ALA A 186 -5.58 12.71 10.05
C ALA A 186 -5.40 14.24 10.08
N VAL A 187 -6.12 14.93 9.20
CA VAL A 187 -5.92 16.36 8.91
C VAL A 187 -6.19 17.27 10.10
N ASP A 188 -7.16 16.94 10.95
CA ASP A 188 -7.53 17.79 12.09
C ASP A 188 -6.49 17.69 13.20
N CYS A 189 -6.06 16.47 13.50
CA CYS A 189 -4.96 16.23 14.44
C CYS A 189 -3.65 16.86 13.94
N PHE A 190 -3.37 16.76 12.63
CA PHE A 190 -2.21 17.39 11.98
C PHE A 190 -2.22 18.92 12.15
N LYS A 191 -3.34 19.58 11.80
CA LYS A 191 -3.50 21.04 11.92
C LYS A 191 -3.36 21.51 13.36
N PHE A 192 -3.91 20.74 14.31
CA PHE A 192 -3.77 21.04 15.73
C PHE A 192 -2.31 20.96 16.19
N LEU A 193 -1.58 19.90 15.82
CA LEU A 193 -0.16 19.74 16.15
C LEU A 193 0.71 20.86 15.56
N ARG A 194 0.43 21.31 14.34
CA ARG A 194 1.11 22.44 13.70
C ARG A 194 0.80 23.76 14.42
N THR A 195 -0.47 24.03 14.70
CA THR A 195 -0.89 25.32 15.29
C THR A 195 -0.51 25.43 16.77
N LYS A 196 -0.73 24.37 17.55
CA LYS A 196 -0.58 24.41 19.01
C LYS A 196 0.86 24.22 19.49
N PHE A 197 1.62 23.37 18.80
CA PHE A 197 2.96 22.95 19.25
C PHE A 197 4.09 23.31 18.28
N ASP A 198 3.76 23.92 17.13
CA ASP A 198 4.70 24.16 16.02
C ASP A 198 5.48 22.88 15.64
N SER A 199 4.75 21.75 15.58
CA SER A 199 5.36 20.45 15.30
C SER A 199 6.04 20.48 13.93
N LYS A 200 7.35 20.22 13.87
CA LYS A 200 8.12 20.34 12.63
C LYS A 200 7.67 19.34 11.56
N ILE A 201 7.41 19.83 10.34
CA ILE A 201 7.19 18.97 9.16
C ILE A 201 8.52 18.33 8.74
N THR A 202 8.60 17.01 8.83
CA THR A 202 9.78 16.23 8.45
C THR A 202 9.67 15.72 7.00
N LYS A 203 10.76 15.20 6.44
CA LYS A 203 10.72 14.47 5.15
C LYS A 203 9.73 13.30 5.20
N LYS A 204 9.68 12.59 6.33
CA LYS A 204 8.76 11.46 6.53
C LYS A 204 7.30 11.88 6.56
N CYS A 205 6.98 13.09 7.03
CA CYS A 205 5.63 13.67 6.88
C CYS A 205 5.22 13.75 5.41
N LEU A 206 6.08 14.28 4.54
CA LEU A 206 5.79 14.35 3.10
C LEU A 206 5.65 12.95 2.48
N GLU A 207 6.60 12.06 2.76
CA GLU A 207 6.58 10.67 2.27
C GLU A 207 5.28 9.95 2.66
N PHE A 208 4.88 10.01 3.93
CA PHE A 208 3.64 9.41 4.41
C PHE A 208 2.38 10.13 3.92
N SER A 209 2.44 11.41 3.53
CA SER A 209 1.27 12.09 2.99
C SER A 209 0.78 11.49 1.66
N PHE A 210 1.68 10.90 0.86
CA PHE A 210 1.34 10.15 -0.35
C PHE A 210 0.66 8.79 -0.06
N LEU A 211 0.93 8.21 1.12
CA LEU A 211 0.25 7.01 1.58
C LEU A 211 -1.12 7.32 2.17
N GLY A 212 -1.18 8.29 3.10
CA GLY A 212 -2.44 8.68 3.76
C GLY A 212 -3.44 9.37 2.83
N GLY A 213 -2.95 9.96 1.73
CA GLY A 213 -3.78 10.43 0.63
C GLY A 213 -4.71 11.60 0.97
N ASN A 214 -4.36 12.40 1.99
CA ASN A 214 -5.06 13.62 2.33
C ASN A 214 -4.43 14.82 1.61
N PRO A 215 -5.12 15.48 0.65
CA PRO A 215 -4.54 16.56 -0.16
C PRO A 215 -4.11 17.78 0.66
N GLU A 216 -4.80 18.09 1.76
CA GLU A 216 -4.44 19.22 2.61
C GLU A 216 -3.13 18.98 3.37
N ILE A 217 -2.94 17.77 3.91
CA ILE A 217 -1.67 17.39 4.54
C ILE A 217 -0.53 17.42 3.52
N MET A 218 -0.75 16.81 2.35
CA MET A 218 0.27 16.74 1.29
C MET A 218 0.68 18.13 0.81
N SER A 219 -0.28 19.00 0.50
CA SER A 219 -0.02 20.37 0.07
C SER A 219 0.69 21.20 1.14
N GLU A 220 0.38 21.02 2.41
CA GLU A 220 1.12 21.67 3.49
C GLU A 220 2.54 21.13 3.60
N CYS A 221 2.76 19.81 3.48
CA CYS A 221 4.10 19.23 3.55
C CYS A 221 5.01 19.68 2.40
N LEU A 222 4.46 19.83 1.19
CA LEU A 222 5.17 20.30 0.00
C LEU A 222 5.71 21.74 0.13
N LYS A 223 5.17 22.55 1.03
CA LYS A 223 5.69 23.91 1.30
C LYS A 223 7.05 23.89 2.02
N TYR A 224 7.40 22.79 2.70
CA TYR A 224 8.60 22.71 3.54
C TYR A 224 9.58 21.61 3.09
N GLN A 225 9.12 20.65 2.27
CA GLN A 225 9.90 19.50 1.85
C GLN A 225 9.76 19.27 0.35
N THR A 226 10.80 18.69 -0.25
CA THR A 226 10.80 18.30 -1.67
C THR A 226 10.58 16.80 -1.79
N PRO A 227 9.71 16.34 -2.72
CA PRO A 227 9.52 14.93 -3.01
C PRO A 227 10.83 14.19 -3.33
N ASN A 228 10.88 12.93 -2.93
CA ASN A 228 12.02 12.03 -3.12
C ASN A 228 11.55 10.63 -3.57
N LYS A 229 12.48 9.69 -3.72
CA LYS A 229 12.16 8.31 -4.12
C LYS A 229 11.21 7.60 -3.15
N ASP A 230 11.31 7.88 -1.84
CA ASP A 230 10.38 7.32 -0.84
C ASP A 230 8.95 7.84 -1.07
N CYS A 231 8.77 9.09 -1.52
CA CYS A 231 7.44 9.60 -1.93
C CYS A 231 6.86 8.80 -3.10
N MET A 232 7.69 8.46 -4.10
CA MET A 232 7.27 7.59 -5.22
C MET A 232 6.89 6.20 -4.74
N GLU A 233 7.69 5.60 -3.85
CA GLU A 233 7.37 4.31 -3.25
C GLU A 233 6.01 4.34 -2.54
N TYR A 234 5.74 5.34 -1.69
CA TYR A 234 4.45 5.46 -1.01
C TYR A 234 3.28 5.80 -1.94
N ALA A 235 3.51 6.50 -3.05
CA ALA A 235 2.50 6.72 -4.09
C ALA A 235 2.16 5.41 -4.84
N ILE A 236 3.16 4.57 -5.11
CA ILE A 236 2.95 3.22 -5.67
C ILE A 236 2.17 2.36 -4.66
N ILE A 237 2.55 2.37 -3.38
CA ILE A 237 1.86 1.59 -2.34
C ILE A 237 0.40 2.03 -2.16
N SER A 238 0.10 3.33 -2.29
CA SER A 238 -1.28 3.80 -2.12
C SER A 238 -2.21 3.44 -3.29
N HIS A 239 -1.67 2.83 -4.35
CA HIS A 239 -2.41 2.52 -5.58
C HIS A 239 -3.13 3.76 -6.13
N ASN A 240 -2.54 4.95 -5.98
CA ASN A 240 -3.09 6.21 -6.48
C ASN A 240 -2.28 6.68 -7.68
N ILE A 241 -2.81 6.43 -8.88
CA ILE A 241 -2.11 6.75 -10.13
C ILE A 241 -1.92 8.25 -10.34
N ASP A 242 -2.79 9.08 -9.79
CA ASP A 242 -2.66 10.54 -9.85
C ASP A 242 -1.43 11.01 -9.06
N PHE A 243 -1.12 10.36 -7.95
CA PHE A 243 0.10 10.66 -7.18
C PHE A 243 1.36 10.23 -7.90
N VAL A 244 1.35 9.05 -8.51
CA VAL A 244 2.49 8.55 -9.30
C VAL A 244 2.76 9.48 -10.49
N THR A 245 1.73 9.81 -11.26
CA THR A 245 1.84 10.70 -12.43
C THR A 245 2.24 12.12 -12.03
N PHE A 246 1.72 12.65 -10.92
CA PHE A 246 2.16 13.93 -10.34
C PHE A 246 3.66 13.94 -10.04
N LEU A 247 4.18 12.90 -9.37
CA LEU A 247 5.60 12.80 -9.02
C LEU A 247 6.50 12.66 -10.24
N VAL A 248 6.04 11.96 -11.28
CA VAL A 248 6.77 11.91 -12.56
C VAL A 248 6.78 13.27 -13.24
N ASN A 249 5.61 13.88 -13.45
CA ASN A 249 5.49 15.04 -14.31
C ASN A 249 6.03 16.33 -13.66
N GLU A 250 5.79 16.52 -12.36
CA GLU A 250 6.14 17.77 -11.66
C GLU A 250 7.54 17.72 -11.05
N TYR A 251 8.05 16.51 -10.73
CA TYR A 251 9.32 16.34 -10.03
C TYR A 251 10.33 15.45 -10.76
N ASN A 252 9.98 14.88 -11.93
CA ASN A 252 10.83 13.97 -12.70
C ASN A 252 11.38 12.80 -11.87
N ILE A 253 10.57 12.29 -10.93
CA ILE A 253 10.95 11.14 -10.13
C ILE A 253 10.61 9.87 -10.90
N GLU A 254 11.62 9.07 -11.21
CA GLU A 254 11.45 7.81 -11.95
C GLU A 254 10.64 6.78 -11.14
N ILE A 255 9.75 6.06 -11.83
CA ILE A 255 8.99 4.94 -11.27
C ILE A 255 9.92 3.74 -11.09
N ASP A 256 9.97 3.20 -9.88
CA ASP A 256 10.73 1.97 -9.58
C ASP A 256 9.88 0.73 -9.89
N LEU A 257 10.19 0.04 -10.99
CA LEU A 257 9.49 -1.17 -11.42
C LEU A 257 9.55 -2.32 -10.41
N ASN A 258 10.61 -2.40 -9.60
CA ASN A 258 10.70 -3.39 -8.54
C ASN A 258 9.63 -3.12 -7.48
N LYS A 259 9.43 -1.84 -7.13
CA LYS A 259 8.37 -1.44 -6.19
C LYS A 259 6.99 -1.68 -6.77
N CYS A 260 6.77 -1.43 -8.07
CA CYS A 260 5.52 -1.79 -8.73
C CYS A 260 5.21 -3.30 -8.59
N GLY A 261 6.20 -4.16 -8.80
CA GLY A 261 6.06 -5.60 -8.64
C GLY A 261 5.78 -6.02 -7.20
N ILE A 262 6.60 -5.55 -6.24
CA ILE A 262 6.46 -5.87 -4.80
C ILE A 262 5.06 -5.50 -4.29
N TYR A 263 4.54 -4.35 -4.71
CA TYR A 263 3.23 -3.86 -4.27
C TYR A 263 2.09 -4.24 -5.22
N ASN A 264 2.32 -5.09 -6.23
CA ASN A 264 1.29 -5.52 -7.19
C ASN A 264 0.61 -4.34 -7.92
N ASN A 265 1.30 -3.21 -8.07
CA ASN A 265 0.80 -2.02 -8.75
C ASN A 265 1.19 -2.05 -10.23
N LEU A 266 0.47 -2.88 -11.00
CA LEU A 266 0.67 -3.00 -12.44
C LEU A 266 0.33 -1.70 -13.17
N GLU A 267 -0.59 -0.89 -12.67
CA GLU A 267 -0.98 0.38 -13.29
C GLU A 267 0.20 1.37 -13.37
N SER A 268 0.97 1.50 -12.29
CA SER A 268 2.19 2.32 -12.26
C SER A 268 3.28 1.77 -13.17
N PHE A 269 3.41 0.44 -13.26
CA PHE A 269 4.31 -0.20 -14.20
C PHE A 269 3.93 0.13 -15.66
N LEU A 270 2.63 0.16 -15.98
CA LEU A 270 2.16 0.53 -17.31
C LEU A 270 2.39 2.02 -17.62
N VAL A 271 2.30 2.92 -16.63
CA VAL A 271 2.67 4.33 -16.80
C VAL A 271 4.16 4.46 -17.13
N TYR A 272 5.04 3.75 -16.42
CA TYR A 272 6.46 3.72 -16.75
C TYR A 272 6.68 3.27 -18.20
N PHE A 273 6.02 2.19 -18.61
CA PHE A 273 6.16 1.66 -19.96
C PHE A 273 5.67 2.64 -21.02
N ASP A 274 4.54 3.30 -20.81
CA ASP A 274 3.98 4.27 -21.75
C ASP A 274 4.91 5.48 -21.95
N GLN A 275 5.56 5.94 -20.88
CA GLN A 275 6.48 7.08 -20.92
C GLN A 275 7.85 6.75 -21.52
N THR A 276 8.38 5.56 -21.24
CA THR A 276 9.76 5.20 -21.60
C THR A 276 9.84 4.33 -22.85
N ASN A 277 8.78 3.58 -23.13
CA ASN A 277 8.74 2.53 -24.15
C ASN A 277 9.91 1.52 -24.00
N ASP A 278 10.39 1.31 -22.76
CA ASP A 278 11.53 0.45 -22.43
C ASP A 278 11.09 -1.02 -22.27
N PHE A 279 10.99 -1.70 -23.41
CA PHE A 279 10.60 -3.11 -23.47
C PHE A 279 11.53 -4.03 -22.69
N ASN A 280 12.85 -3.83 -22.75
CA ASN A 280 13.81 -4.71 -22.09
C ASN A 280 13.64 -4.68 -20.56
N LYS A 281 13.52 -3.49 -19.97
CA LYS A 281 13.33 -3.37 -18.52
C LYS A 281 11.95 -3.90 -18.12
N CYS A 282 10.90 -3.59 -18.89
CA CYS A 282 9.57 -4.15 -18.64
C CYS A 282 9.55 -5.68 -18.74
N PHE A 283 10.24 -6.27 -19.72
CA PHE A 283 10.39 -7.72 -19.85
C PHE A 283 11.01 -8.33 -18.59
N VAL A 284 12.11 -7.75 -18.07
CA VAL A 284 12.80 -8.25 -16.86
C VAL A 284 11.91 -8.22 -15.61
N TYR A 285 11.10 -7.18 -15.44
CA TYR A 285 10.27 -6.99 -14.23
C TYR A 285 8.85 -7.58 -14.35
N SER A 286 8.35 -7.85 -15.56
CA SER A 286 7.01 -8.41 -15.79
C SER A 286 6.72 -9.75 -15.10
N PRO A 287 7.68 -10.68 -14.90
CA PRO A 287 7.42 -11.94 -14.19
C PRO A 287 6.93 -11.76 -12.76
N ILE A 288 7.26 -10.65 -12.09
CA ILE A 288 6.90 -10.42 -10.68
C ILE A 288 5.37 -10.41 -10.48
N PHE A 289 4.61 -9.94 -11.47
CA PHE A 289 3.15 -9.90 -11.42
C PHE A 289 2.49 -11.28 -11.56
N ASN A 290 3.25 -12.32 -11.93
CA ASN A 290 2.75 -13.66 -12.24
C ASN A 290 1.64 -13.67 -13.32
N ILE A 291 1.77 -12.80 -14.34
CA ILE A 291 0.88 -12.73 -15.51
C ILE A 291 1.63 -13.26 -16.74
N PRO A 292 1.44 -14.54 -17.15
CA PRO A 292 2.15 -15.09 -18.30
C PRO A 292 1.93 -14.29 -19.60
N SER A 293 0.70 -13.84 -19.85
CA SER A 293 0.41 -13.06 -21.06
C SER A 293 1.06 -11.67 -21.07
N LEU A 294 1.38 -11.09 -19.91
CA LEU A 294 2.14 -9.84 -19.82
C LEU A 294 3.61 -10.07 -20.19
N LEU A 295 4.19 -11.17 -19.72
CA LEU A 295 5.54 -11.58 -20.09
C LEU A 295 5.64 -11.86 -21.61
N GLU A 296 4.66 -12.58 -22.17
CA GLU A 296 4.58 -12.86 -23.61
C GLU A 296 4.43 -11.58 -24.43
N TYR A 297 3.67 -10.58 -23.94
CA TYR A 297 3.55 -9.29 -24.57
C TYR A 297 4.93 -8.61 -24.73
N PHE A 298 5.73 -8.51 -23.66
CA PHE A 298 7.04 -7.89 -23.76
C PHE A 298 8.06 -8.73 -24.57
N LEU A 299 8.01 -10.07 -24.44
CA LEU A 299 8.89 -10.98 -25.19
C LEU A 299 8.68 -10.89 -26.71
N SER A 300 7.42 -10.87 -27.14
CA SER A 300 7.08 -10.85 -28.57
C SER A 300 7.50 -9.56 -29.28
N HIS A 301 7.59 -8.45 -28.53
CA HIS A 301 7.98 -7.15 -29.07
C HIS A 301 9.49 -6.93 -29.06
N ASP A 302 10.24 -7.49 -28.10
CA ASP A 302 11.71 -7.51 -28.15
C ASP A 302 12.24 -8.34 -29.32
N ALA A 303 11.59 -9.47 -29.63
CA ALA A 303 11.91 -10.28 -30.79
C ALA A 303 11.65 -9.56 -32.14
N TYR A 304 10.73 -8.59 -32.15
CA TYR A 304 10.42 -7.77 -33.33
C TYR A 304 11.42 -6.62 -33.53
N ILE A 305 11.95 -6.05 -32.45
CA ILE A 305 12.99 -5.00 -32.49
C ILE A 305 14.33 -5.59 -32.94
N ASN A 306 14.69 -6.80 -32.48
CA ASN A 306 15.95 -7.46 -32.87
C ASN A 306 15.93 -8.07 -34.28
N LYS A 307 14.77 -8.27 -34.91
CA LYS A 307 14.65 -8.72 -36.31
C LYS A 307 14.71 -7.58 -37.34
N LYS A 308 14.69 -6.32 -36.91
CA LYS A 308 14.74 -5.13 -37.77
C LYS A 308 16.10 -4.41 -37.80
N LYS A 309 17.14 -5.01 -37.23
CA LYS A 309 18.55 -4.59 -37.41
C LYS A 309 19.23 -5.52 -38.40
#